data_AF-A0A8E3AQI8-F1
#
_entry.id   AF-A0A8E3AQI8-F1
#
_cell.length_a   1.000
_cell.length_b   1.000
_cell.length_c   1.000
_cell.angle_alpha   90.00
_cell.angle_beta   90.00
_cell.angle_gamma   90.00
#
_symmetry.space_group_name_H-M   'P 1'
#
loop_
_entity.id
_entity.type
_entity.pdbx_description
1 polymer ?
#
loop_
_entity_poly.entity_id
_entity_poly.type
_entity_poly.pdbx_seq_one_letter_code
_entity_poly.pdbx_strand_id
1 'polypeptide(L)'
;MFADFLNRLIGPDPDRLDDPDARLALAALLVRIARTDGDYAREEAERISRILAARYALSPDQALELRSRAETLEAQAPDTVRFTRAIKDAVPYEHREGVVEALWEVVLADGVRDDEEDGLLRLVANLLGVNDRDSALARQRAEAKHAG
;
A
#
# COMPACT_ATOMS: atom_id res chain seq x y z
N MET A 1 -17.49 6.99 0.83
CA MET A 1 -16.71 5.75 0.62
C MET A 1 -15.20 5.99 0.58
N PHE A 2 -14.67 7.05 -0.07
CA PHE A 2 -13.23 7.42 0.05
C PHE A 2 -12.82 8.06 1.40
N ALA A 3 -13.75 8.72 2.12
CA ALA A 3 -13.49 9.27 3.45
C ALA A 3 -13.36 8.18 4.54
N ASP A 4 -14.05 7.05 4.38
CA ASP A 4 -13.91 5.88 5.27
C ASP A 4 -12.59 5.12 5.02
N PHE A 5 -12.08 5.17 3.78
CA PHE A 5 -10.74 4.72 3.38
C PHE A 5 -9.64 5.47 4.13
N LEU A 6 -9.75 6.80 4.24
CA LEU A 6 -8.84 7.62 5.02
C LEU A 6 -8.95 7.28 6.51
N ASN A 7 -10.15 7.24 7.09
CA ASN A 7 -10.31 6.92 8.51
C ASN A 7 -9.76 5.53 8.92
N ARG A 8 -9.77 4.53 8.02
CA ARG A 8 -9.19 3.20 8.29
C ARG A 8 -7.68 3.13 8.10
N LEU A 9 -7.12 3.92 7.18
CA LEU A 9 -5.67 4.10 7.02
C LEU A 9 -5.04 5.01 8.11
N ILE A 10 -5.84 5.87 8.73
CA ILE A 10 -5.48 6.87 9.76
C ILE A 10 -5.93 6.40 11.17
N GLY A 11 -6.28 5.13 11.33
CA GLY A 11 -6.65 4.55 12.64
C GLY A 11 -5.55 4.78 13.71
N PRO A 12 -5.93 4.92 14.99
CA PRO A 12 -5.29 5.81 15.96
C PRO A 12 -3.95 5.32 16.55
N ASP A 13 -3.20 4.48 15.84
CA ASP A 13 -1.86 4.10 16.29
C ASP A 13 -0.80 4.24 15.16
N PRO A 14 -0.48 5.50 14.77
CA PRO A 14 0.65 5.79 13.88
C PRO A 14 2.02 5.55 14.53
N ASP A 15 2.08 5.24 15.83
CA ASP A 15 3.30 5.26 16.66
C ASP A 15 4.33 4.19 16.27
N ARG A 16 4.02 3.31 15.30
CA ARG A 16 4.97 2.30 14.78
C ARG A 16 5.33 2.48 13.29
N LEU A 17 5.14 3.68 12.75
CA LEU A 17 5.73 4.09 11.47
C LEU A 17 6.50 5.42 11.59
N ASP A 18 7.07 5.74 12.75
CA ASP A 18 7.98 6.89 12.87
C ASP A 18 9.37 6.65 12.27
N ASP A 19 9.65 5.43 11.82
CA ASP A 19 10.86 5.13 11.07
C ASP A 19 10.74 5.64 9.61
N PRO A 20 11.54 6.65 9.20
CA PRO A 20 11.57 7.14 7.83
C PRO A 20 11.81 6.04 6.78
N ASP A 21 12.52 4.97 7.15
CA ASP A 21 12.81 3.84 6.26
C ASP A 21 11.57 2.97 6.03
N ALA A 22 10.71 2.82 7.04
CA ALA A 22 9.45 2.08 6.92
C ALA A 22 8.41 2.87 6.10
N ARG A 23 8.34 4.19 6.30
CA ARG A 23 7.48 5.07 5.50
C ARG A 23 7.84 5.01 4.02
N LEU A 24 9.14 5.10 3.73
CA LEU A 24 9.68 5.03 2.38
C LEU A 24 9.49 3.64 1.76
N ALA A 25 9.65 2.56 2.54
CA ALA A 25 9.44 1.19 2.06
C ALA A 25 7.98 0.92 1.68
N LEU A 26 7.02 1.38 2.49
CA LEU A 26 5.59 1.27 2.15
C LEU A 26 5.27 2.06 0.89
N ALA A 27 5.79 3.28 0.77
CA ALA A 27 5.61 4.11 -0.42
C ALA A 27 6.20 3.44 -1.67
N ALA A 28 7.38 2.83 -1.57
CA ALA A 28 8.01 2.11 -2.69
C ALA A 28 7.20 0.87 -3.10
N LEU A 29 6.57 0.19 -2.14
CA LEU A 29 5.68 -0.94 -2.43
C LEU A 29 4.42 -0.50 -3.20
N LEU A 30 3.82 0.63 -2.81
CA LEU A 30 2.67 1.20 -3.51
C LEU A 30 3.02 1.58 -4.95
N VAL A 31 4.20 2.19 -5.16
CA VAL A 31 4.69 2.54 -6.50
C VAL A 31 4.97 1.28 -7.33
N ARG A 32 5.50 0.22 -6.73
CA ARG A 32 5.71 -1.07 -7.43
C ARG A 32 4.40 -1.68 -7.90
N ILE A 33 3.37 -1.67 -7.04
CA ILE A 33 2.06 -2.19 -7.39
C ILE A 33 1.49 -1.42 -8.57
N ALA A 34 1.48 -0.09 -8.51
CA ALA A 34 1.03 0.79 -9.60
C ALA A 34 1.96 0.79 -10.85
N ARG A 35 3.00 -0.04 -10.88
CA ARG A 35 3.88 -0.22 -12.05
C ARG A 35 3.79 -1.63 -12.63
N THR A 36 3.00 -2.50 -12.01
CA THR A 36 3.00 -3.94 -12.32
C THR A 36 2.46 -4.20 -13.72
N ASP A 37 1.44 -3.47 -14.14
CA ASP A 37 0.85 -3.51 -15.48
C ASP A 37 1.69 -2.80 -16.56
N GLY A 38 2.79 -2.16 -16.16
CA GLY A 38 3.70 -1.42 -17.03
C GLY A 38 3.26 -0.01 -17.41
N ASP A 39 2.11 0.49 -16.94
CA ASP A 39 1.62 1.85 -17.25
C ASP A 39 1.36 2.67 -15.98
N TYR A 40 2.45 3.18 -15.38
CA TYR A 40 2.35 4.09 -14.24
C TYR A 40 1.84 5.47 -14.66
N ALA A 41 0.54 5.66 -14.56
CA ALA A 41 -0.17 6.86 -14.95
C ALA A 41 -0.12 7.95 -13.88
N ARG A 42 -0.33 9.19 -14.32
CA ARG A 42 -0.38 10.35 -13.43
C ARG A 42 -1.47 10.21 -12.36
N GLU A 43 -2.59 9.58 -12.69
CA GLU A 43 -3.72 9.39 -11.77
C GLU A 43 -3.33 8.48 -10.59
N GLU A 44 -2.54 7.44 -10.85
CA GLU A 44 -2.01 6.54 -9.83
C GLU A 44 -0.96 7.23 -8.96
N ALA A 45 -0.08 8.03 -9.57
CA ALA A 45 0.90 8.83 -8.84
C ALA A 45 0.23 9.84 -7.89
N GLU A 46 -0.85 10.50 -8.33
CA GLU A 46 -1.66 11.40 -7.50
C GLU A 46 -2.44 10.63 -6.43
N ARG A 47 -2.91 9.42 -6.73
CA ARG A 47 -3.59 8.53 -5.78
C ARG A 47 -2.64 8.10 -4.65
N ILE A 48 -1.43 7.64 -4.97
CA ILE A 48 -0.40 7.28 -3.99
C ILE A 48 -0.05 8.48 -3.10
N SER A 49 0.10 9.67 -3.69
CA SER A 49 0.41 10.89 -2.93
C SER A 49 -0.66 11.21 -1.89
N ARG A 50 -1.95 11.07 -2.25
CA ARG A 50 -3.07 11.28 -1.32
C ARG A 50 -3.07 10.26 -0.18
N ILE A 51 -2.75 8.99 -0.46
CA ILE A 51 -2.63 7.94 0.56
C ILE A 51 -1.53 8.30 1.56
N LEU A 52 -0.35 8.68 1.06
CA LEU A 52 0.81 9.02 1.88
C LEU A 52 0.55 10.27 2.73
N ALA A 53 -0.07 11.30 2.14
CA ALA A 53 -0.43 12.53 2.83
C ALA A 53 -1.36 12.25 4.02
N ALA A 54 -2.39 11.45 3.78
CA ALA A 54 -3.38 11.14 4.78
C ALA A 54 -2.81 10.27 5.90
N ARG A 55 -2.09 9.20 5.55
CA ARG A 55 -1.53 8.24 6.51
C ARG A 55 -0.51 8.86 7.46
N TYR A 56 0.30 9.79 6.96
CA TYR A 56 1.42 10.37 7.72
C TYR A 56 1.21 11.83 8.09
N ALA A 57 -0.03 12.35 7.92
CA ALA A 57 -0.37 13.75 8.15
C ALA A 57 0.59 14.74 7.45
N LEU A 58 0.97 14.44 6.20
CA LEU A 58 1.92 15.24 5.42
C LEU A 58 1.22 16.31 4.59
N SER A 59 1.93 17.40 4.33
CA SER A 59 1.53 18.37 3.32
C SER A 59 1.57 17.75 1.91
N PRO A 60 0.88 18.34 0.91
CA PRO A 60 0.96 17.88 -0.47
C PRO A 60 2.41 17.77 -0.99
N ASP A 61 3.25 18.75 -0.65
CA ASP A 61 4.65 18.79 -1.07
C ASP A 61 5.48 17.67 -0.42
N GLN A 62 5.25 17.43 0.88
CA GLN A 62 5.92 16.34 1.61
C GLN A 62 5.50 14.96 1.11
N ALA A 63 4.23 14.78 0.76
CA ALA A 63 3.73 13.53 0.19
C ALA A 63 4.29 13.30 -1.22
N LEU A 64 4.40 14.34 -2.03
CA LEU A 64 5.05 14.30 -3.35
C LEU A 64 6.53 13.93 -3.22
N GLU A 65 7.24 14.54 -2.28
CA GLU A 65 8.65 14.24 -2.00
C GLU A 65 8.83 12.78 -1.58
N LEU A 66 7.99 12.28 -0.67
CA LEU A 66 8.02 10.89 -0.24
C LEU A 66 7.74 9.93 -1.41
N ARG A 67 6.77 10.25 -2.26
CA ARG A 67 6.48 9.47 -3.48
C ARG A 67 7.67 9.46 -4.44
N SER A 68 8.29 10.61 -4.70
CA SER A 68 9.43 10.71 -5.61
C SER A 68 10.64 9.91 -5.12
N ARG A 69 10.89 9.93 -3.81
CA ARG A 69 11.91 9.08 -3.17
C ARG A 69 11.56 7.61 -3.30
N ALA A 70 10.28 7.26 -3.16
CA ALA A 70 9.80 5.89 -3.33
C ALA A 70 9.92 5.39 -4.77
N GLU A 71 9.62 6.22 -5.77
CA GLU A 71 9.84 5.92 -7.20
C GLU A 71 11.31 5.66 -7.48
N THR A 72 12.19 6.48 -6.93
CA THR A 72 13.64 6.30 -7.05
C THR A 72 14.10 4.99 -6.41
N LEU A 73 13.59 4.69 -5.20
CA LEU A 73 13.95 3.48 -4.47
C LEU A 73 13.42 2.22 -5.16
N GLU A 74 12.19 2.25 -5.67
CA GLU A 74 11.58 1.18 -6.44
C GLU A 74 12.43 0.86 -7.68
N ALA A 75 12.81 1.87 -8.45
CA ALA A 75 13.66 1.72 -9.64
C ALA A 75 15.07 1.18 -9.32
N GLN A 76 15.58 1.40 -8.10
CA GLN A 76 16.91 0.97 -7.68
C GLN A 76 16.93 -0.39 -6.94
N ALA A 77 15.79 -0.84 -6.43
CA ALA A 77 15.71 -2.01 -5.55
C ALA A 77 14.96 -3.17 -6.22
N PRO A 78 15.66 -4.13 -6.86
CA PRO A 78 15.01 -5.21 -7.60
C PRO A 78 14.25 -6.23 -6.73
N ASP A 79 14.36 -6.19 -5.40
CA ASP A 79 13.85 -7.26 -4.53
C ASP A 79 12.78 -6.79 -3.53
N THR A 80 11.54 -7.24 -3.73
CA THR A 80 10.35 -6.98 -2.89
C THR A 80 10.53 -7.48 -1.45
N VAL A 81 11.47 -8.41 -1.21
CA VAL A 81 11.80 -8.94 0.12
C VAL A 81 12.33 -7.85 1.06
N ARG A 82 13.06 -6.86 0.55
CA ARG A 82 13.64 -5.79 1.40
C ARG A 82 12.57 -4.83 1.91
N PHE A 83 11.57 -4.50 1.08
CA PHE A 83 10.46 -3.63 1.45
C PHE A 83 9.53 -4.28 2.46
N THR A 84 9.21 -5.53 2.24
CA THR A 84 8.28 -6.26 3.11
C THR A 84 8.89 -6.58 4.47
N ARG A 85 10.21 -6.76 4.58
CA ARG A 85 10.90 -6.86 5.89
C ARG A 85 10.81 -5.56 6.68
N ALA A 86 11.06 -4.40 6.06
CA ALA A 86 10.91 -3.10 6.70
C ALA A 86 9.47 -2.86 7.19
N ILE A 87 8.47 -3.27 6.42
CA ILE A 87 7.06 -3.16 6.82
C ILE A 87 6.73 -4.14 7.96
N LYS A 88 7.26 -5.37 7.98
CA LYS A 88 7.07 -6.29 9.11
C LYS A 88 7.65 -5.73 10.42
N ASP A 89 8.82 -5.11 10.35
CA ASP A 89 9.52 -4.61 11.53
C ASP A 89 8.80 -3.38 12.11
N ALA A 90 8.20 -2.58 11.23
CA ALA A 90 7.43 -1.40 11.61
C ALA A 90 5.98 -1.74 12.01
N VAL A 91 5.27 -2.59 11.27
CA VAL A 91 3.83 -2.83 11.48
C VAL A 91 3.59 -4.01 12.43
N PRO A 92 2.94 -3.80 13.60
CA PRO A 92 2.45 -4.89 14.44
C PRO A 92 1.60 -5.85 13.66
N TYR A 93 1.71 -7.14 13.99
CA TYR A 93 0.97 -8.21 13.31
C TYR A 93 -0.53 -7.90 13.16
N GLU A 94 -1.16 -7.39 14.22
CA GLU A 94 -2.59 -7.04 14.29
C GLU A 94 -3.03 -5.96 13.29
N HIS A 95 -2.11 -5.15 12.77
CA HIS A 95 -2.40 -4.11 11.78
C HIS A 95 -2.06 -4.53 10.34
N ARG A 96 -1.40 -5.67 10.15
CA ARG A 96 -0.94 -6.09 8.81
C ARG A 96 -2.08 -6.51 7.90
N GLU A 97 -3.14 -7.08 8.45
CA GLU A 97 -4.36 -7.40 7.67
C GLU A 97 -4.99 -6.13 7.08
N GLY A 98 -5.00 -5.02 7.84
CA GLY A 98 -5.48 -3.72 7.36
C GLY A 98 -4.58 -3.12 6.27
N VAL A 99 -3.27 -3.39 6.30
CA VAL A 99 -2.37 -3.03 5.21
C VAL A 99 -2.71 -3.82 3.95
N VAL A 100 -2.88 -5.14 4.05
CA VAL A 100 -3.24 -6.00 2.90
C VAL A 100 -4.59 -5.59 2.30
N GLU A 101 -5.59 -5.30 3.13
CA GLU A 101 -6.89 -4.79 2.69
C GLU A 101 -6.76 -3.46 1.93
N ALA A 102 -5.97 -2.52 2.44
CA ALA A 102 -5.74 -1.24 1.78
C ALA A 102 -5.04 -1.41 0.42
N LEU A 103 -4.13 -2.37 0.28
CA LEU A 103 -3.49 -2.67 -1.00
C LEU A 103 -4.49 -3.25 -2.01
N TRP A 104 -5.40 -4.13 -1.57
CA TRP A 104 -6.50 -4.63 -2.41
C TRP A 104 -7.42 -3.50 -2.89
N GLU A 105 -7.72 -2.52 -2.04
CA GLU A 105 -8.56 -1.37 -2.43
C GLU A 105 -7.91 -0.51 -3.52
N VAL A 106 -6.57 -0.43 -3.58
CA VAL A 106 -5.83 0.31 -4.62
C VAL A 106 -5.93 -0.39 -5.98
N VAL A 107 -5.67 -1.69 -6.00
CA VAL A 107 -5.76 -2.53 -7.21
C VAL A 107 -7.19 -2.58 -7.73
N LEU A 108 -8.19 -2.62 -6.86
CA LEU A 108 -9.60 -2.68 -7.28
C LEU A 108 -10.18 -1.35 -7.78
N ALA A 109 -9.43 -0.24 -7.71
CA ALA A 109 -9.98 1.10 -7.92
C ALA A 109 -10.16 1.52 -9.39
N ASP A 110 -9.60 0.79 -10.35
CA ASP A 110 -9.87 0.95 -11.80
C ASP A 110 -10.93 -0.04 -12.31
N GLY A 111 -11.34 -0.99 -11.46
CA GLY A 111 -12.34 -2.01 -11.78
C GLY A 111 -11.83 -3.17 -12.64
N VAL A 112 -10.54 -3.24 -12.96
CA VAL A 112 -9.95 -4.29 -13.80
C VAL A 112 -8.79 -4.93 -13.04
N ARG A 113 -8.96 -6.18 -12.61
CA ARG A 113 -7.88 -6.98 -12.03
C ARG A 113 -7.08 -7.67 -13.11
N ASP A 114 -5.76 -7.60 -13.03
CA ASP A 114 -4.85 -8.52 -13.69
C ASP A 114 -4.37 -9.63 -12.72
N ASP A 115 -4.09 -10.82 -13.25
CA ASP A 115 -3.47 -11.94 -12.55
C ASP A 115 -2.09 -11.56 -11.95
N GLU A 116 -1.39 -10.61 -12.57
CA GLU A 116 -0.10 -10.09 -12.10
C GLU A 116 -0.23 -9.31 -10.79
N GLU A 117 -1.23 -8.43 -10.68
CA GLU A 117 -1.52 -7.67 -9.44
C GLU A 117 -1.97 -8.60 -8.31
N ASP A 118 -2.77 -9.61 -8.66
CA ASP A 118 -3.23 -10.66 -7.77
C ASP A 118 -2.08 -11.47 -7.18
N GLY A 119 -1.09 -11.80 -8.02
CA GLY A 119 0.14 -12.48 -7.65
C GLY A 119 0.99 -11.60 -6.72
N LEU A 120 1.12 -10.32 -7.04
CA LEU A 120 1.88 -9.37 -6.24
C LEU A 120 1.24 -9.16 -4.85
N LEU A 121 -0.08 -8.99 -4.76
CA LEU A 121 -0.74 -8.81 -3.47
C LEU A 121 -0.70 -10.06 -2.60
N ARG A 122 -0.78 -11.26 -3.20
CA ARG A 122 -0.55 -12.51 -2.46
C ARG A 122 0.88 -12.61 -1.95
N LEU A 123 1.87 -12.24 -2.76
CA LEU A 123 3.27 -12.20 -2.35
C LEU A 123 3.46 -11.20 -1.19
N VAL A 124 2.90 -10.00 -1.29
CA VAL A 124 2.98 -8.97 -0.25
C VAL A 124 2.32 -9.44 1.05
N ALA A 125 1.10 -9.99 0.99
CA ALA A 125 0.40 -10.50 2.17
C ALA A 125 1.22 -11.58 2.90
N ASN A 126 1.77 -12.53 2.14
CA ASN A 126 2.63 -13.58 2.66
C ASN A 126 3.91 -13.01 3.31
N LEU A 127 4.54 -12.03 2.67
CA LEU A 127 5.73 -11.40 3.20
C LEU A 127 5.43 -10.60 4.47
N LEU A 128 4.26 -9.96 4.58
CA LEU A 128 3.77 -9.33 5.81
C LEU A 128 3.42 -10.37 6.90
N GLY A 129 3.35 -11.66 6.56
CA GLY A 129 2.96 -12.72 7.47
C GLY A 129 1.45 -12.82 7.68
N VAL A 130 0.66 -12.18 6.82
CA VAL A 130 -0.78 -12.38 6.76
C VAL A 130 -1.01 -13.69 6.00
N ASN A 131 -1.75 -14.62 6.59
CA ASN A 131 -2.04 -15.90 5.96
C ASN A 131 -3.03 -15.73 4.78
N ASP A 132 -3.09 -16.73 3.91
CA ASP A 132 -3.93 -16.67 2.70
C ASP A 132 -5.42 -16.48 3.01
N ARG A 133 -5.90 -17.01 4.15
CA ARG A 133 -7.31 -16.87 4.56
C ARG A 133 -7.62 -15.40 4.90
N ASP A 134 -6.79 -14.77 5.72
CA ASP A 134 -6.98 -13.39 6.15
C ASP A 134 -6.76 -12.43 4.97
N SER A 135 -5.82 -12.74 4.08
CA SER A 135 -5.65 -12.02 2.81
C SER A 135 -6.89 -12.11 1.92
N ALA A 136 -7.51 -13.29 1.81
CA ALA A 136 -8.75 -13.46 1.06
C ALA A 136 -9.94 -12.72 1.69
N LEU A 137 -10.02 -12.68 3.03
CA LEU A 137 -11.04 -11.91 3.75
C LEU A 137 -10.85 -10.40 3.56
N ALA A 138 -9.61 -9.92 3.67
CA ALA A 138 -9.24 -8.54 3.36
C ALA A 138 -9.66 -8.14 1.94
N ARG A 139 -9.40 -9.00 0.95
CA ARG A 139 -9.87 -8.79 -0.42
C ARG A 139 -11.39 -8.72 -0.53
N GLN A 140 -12.13 -9.66 0.06
CA GLN A 140 -13.59 -9.64 0.03
C GLN A 140 -14.16 -8.36 0.66
N ARG A 141 -13.55 -7.86 1.74
CA ARG A 141 -13.93 -6.59 2.35
C ARG A 141 -13.65 -5.40 1.43
N ALA A 142 -12.55 -5.41 0.68
CA ALA A 142 -12.25 -4.40 -0.33
C ALA A 142 -13.24 -4.44 -1.51
N GLU A 143 -13.52 -5.63 -2.06
CA GLU A 143 -14.50 -5.85 -3.14
C GLU A 143 -15.90 -5.37 -2.76
N ALA A 144 -16.37 -5.71 -1.55
CA ALA A 144 -17.68 -5.31 -1.06
C ALA A 144 -17.86 -3.79 -0.92
N LYS A 145 -16.75 -3.04 -0.72
CA LYS A 145 -16.78 -1.58 -0.62
C LYS A 145 -16.76 -0.88 -1.97
N HIS A 146 -16.20 -1.51 -3.00
CA HIS A 146 -16.20 -0.99 -4.38
C HIS A 146 -17.49 -1.31 -5.12
N ALA A 147 -18.24 -2.32 -4.69
CA ALA A 147 -19.53 -2.70 -5.27
C ALA A 147 -20.73 -1.81 -4.84
N GLY A 148 -20.53 -0.82 -3.97
CA GLY A 148 -21.57 0.07 -3.44
C GLY A 148 -21.34 1.54 -3.77
#